data_AF-A0A178J3J7-F1
#
_entry.id   AF-A0A178J3J7-F1
#
_cell.length_a   1.000
_cell.length_b   1.000
_cell.length_c   1.000
_cell.angle_alpha   90.00
_cell.angle_beta   90.00
_cell.angle_gamma   90.00
#
_symmetry.space_group_name_H-M   'P 1'
#
loop_
_entity.id
_entity.type
_entity.pdbx_description
1 polymer ?
#
loop_
_entity_poly.entity_id
_entity_poly.type
_entity_poly.pdbx_seq_one_letter_code
_entity_poly.pdbx_strand_id
1 'polypeptide(L)' 'MTKKQTVSINFELDPNANAGLKRDSRRHGRSKKQEARCVLNAWYLMPEVERKKWMQQVNLSAD' A
#
# COMPACT_ATOMS: atom_id res chain seq x y z
N MET A 1 23.90 0.79 -11.13
CA MET A 1 22.51 1.29 -11.18
C MET A 1 21.57 0.10 -11.35
N THR A 2 20.71 -0.17 -10.37
CA THR A 2 19.65 -1.19 -10.50
C THR A 2 18.61 -0.70 -11.51
N LYS A 3 18.38 -1.46 -12.59
CA LYS A 3 17.34 -1.14 -13.58
C LYS A 3 15.98 -1.13 -12.86
N LYS A 4 15.33 0.03 -12.80
CA LYS A 4 13.94 0.12 -12.32
C LYS A 4 13.06 -0.57 -13.34
N GLN A 5 12.35 -1.63 -12.93
CA GLN A 5 11.29 -2.23 -13.71
C GLN A 5 9.98 -1.54 -13.34
N THR A 6 9.35 -0.87 -14.30
CA THR A 6 8.04 -0.25 -14.09
C THR A 6 6.97 -1.31 -14.31
N VAL A 7 6.17 -1.59 -13.28
CA VAL A 7 4.95 -2.39 -13.39
C VAL A 7 3.76 -1.44 -13.24
N SER A 8 2.84 -1.46 -14.21
CA SER A 8 1.59 -0.70 -14.14
C SER A 8 0.48 -1.66 -13.70
N ILE A 9 -0.03 -1.48 -12.48
CA ILE A 9 -1.11 -2.28 -11.92
C ILE A 9 -2.33 -1.38 -11.80
N ASN A 10 -3.44 -1.78 -12.45
CA ASN A 10 -4.76 -1.23 -12.17
C ASN A 10 -5.44 -2.17 -11.18
N PHE A 11 -5.92 -1.61 -10.07
CA PHE A 11 -6.67 -2.37 -9.08
C PHE A 11 -7.73 -1.48 -8.46
N GLU A 12 -8.82 -2.10 -8.05
CA GLU A 12 -9.88 -1.46 -7.29
C GLU A 12 -9.57 -1.59 -5.80
N LEU A 13 -9.95 -0.58 -5.03
CA LEU A 13 -9.77 -0.55 -3.58
C LEU A 13 -11.14 -0.56 -2.91
N ASP A 14 -11.22 -1.26 -1.78
CA ASP A 14 -12.32 -1.10 -0.84
C ASP A 14 -12.56 0.40 -0.56
N PRO A 15 -13.82 0.88 -0.52
CA PRO A 15 -14.13 2.29 -0.33
C PRO A 15 -13.47 2.90 0.92
N ASN A 16 -13.36 2.16 2.02
CA ASN A 16 -12.74 2.64 3.25
C ASN A 16 -11.22 2.76 3.11
N ALA A 17 -10.58 1.76 2.51
CA ALA A 17 -9.15 1.81 2.18
C ALA A 17 -8.84 2.99 1.25
N ASN A 18 -9.71 3.22 0.27
CA ASN A 18 -9.61 4.31 -0.69
C ASN A 18 -9.76 5.69 -0.03
N ALA A 19 -10.68 5.82 0.93
CA ALA A 19 -10.87 7.03 1.73
C ALA A 19 -9.67 7.30 2.66
N GLY A 20 -9.13 6.26 3.30
CA GLY A 20 -7.91 6.32 4.10
C GLY A 20 -6.73 6.83 3.28
N LEU A 21 -6.50 6.24 2.11
CA LEU A 21 -5.44 6.66 1.19
C LEU A 21 -5.56 8.13 0.76
N LYS A 22 -6.79 8.61 0.51
CA LYS A 22 -7.06 10.02 0.15
C LYS A 22 -6.80 10.98 1.31
N ARG A 23 -7.15 10.59 2.54
CA ARG A 23 -6.86 11.37 3.75
C ARG A 23 -5.36 11.50 3.96
N ASP A 24 -4.64 10.39 3.87
CA ASP A 24 -3.20 10.37 4.15
C ASP A 24 -2.42 11.09 3.05
N SER A 25 -2.84 10.99 1.78
CA SER A 25 -2.24 11.76 0.69
C SER A 25 -2.35 13.27 0.92
N ARG A 26 -3.50 13.75 1.43
CA ARG A 26 -3.68 15.17 1.78
C ARG A 26 -2.79 15.57 2.96
N ARG A 27 -2.77 14.75 4.02
CA ARG A 27 -1.94 14.98 5.21
C ARG A 27 -0.46 15.11 4.87
N HIS A 28 0.03 14.30 3.94
CA HIS A 28 1.44 14.27 3.54
C HIS A 28 1.78 15.20 2.37
N GLY A 29 0.82 15.95 1.82
CA GLY A 29 1.03 16.83 0.68
C GLY A 29 1.45 16.09 -0.60
N ARG A 30 0.95 14.86 -0.81
CA ARG A 30 1.32 13.99 -1.93
C ARG A 30 0.14 13.72 -2.85
N SER A 31 0.44 13.40 -4.11
CA SER A 31 -0.57 12.78 -4.97
C SER A 31 -0.97 11.40 -4.42
N LYS A 32 -2.20 10.98 -4.66
CA LYS A 32 -2.70 9.67 -4.22
C LYS A 32 -1.86 8.51 -4.77
N LYS A 33 -1.37 8.63 -6.01
CA LYS A 33 -0.44 7.66 -6.64
C LYS A 33 0.89 7.58 -5.88
N GLN A 34 1.45 8.73 -5.51
CA GLN A 34 2.70 8.78 -4.76
C GLN A 34 2.54 8.21 -3.35
N GLU A 35 1.39 8.48 -2.70
CA GLU A 35 1.07 7.89 -1.40
C GLU A 35 0.94 6.37 -1.49
N ALA A 36 0.19 5.85 -2.47
CA ALA A 36 0.08 4.41 -2.71
C ALA A 36 1.45 3.76 -2.93
N ARG A 37 2.33 4.40 -3.71
CA ARG A 37 3.70 3.93 -3.90
C ARG A 37 4.48 3.88 -2.59
N CYS A 38 4.35 4.89 -1.73
CA CYS A 38 5.02 4.93 -0.43
C CYS A 38 4.53 3.80 0.48
N VAL A 39 3.22 3.58 0.54
CA VAL A 39 2.61 2.49 1.34
C VAL A 39 3.07 1.12 0.83
N LEU A 40 3.04 0.89 -0.49
CA LEU A 40 3.52 -0.36 -1.09
C LEU A 40 5.00 -0.60 -0.80
N ASN A 41 5.85 0.43 -0.94
CA ASN A 41 7.27 0.31 -0.59
C ASN A 41 7.46 -0.02 0.89
N ALA A 42 6.74 0.66 1.78
CA ALA A 42 6.81 0.40 3.22
C ALA A 42 6.41 -1.05 3.54
N TRP A 43 5.35 -1.56 2.92
CA TRP A 43 4.92 -2.95 3.04
C TRP A 43 6.01 -3.93 2.62
N TYR A 44 6.62 -3.73 1.45
CA TYR A 44 7.63 -4.66 0.96
C TYR A 44 8.97 -4.58 1.69
N LEU A 45 9.29 -3.43 2.29
CA LEU A 45 10.48 -3.25 3.14
C LEU A 45 10.29 -3.75 4.58
N MET A 46 9.04 -3.91 5.04
CA MET A 46 8.73 -4.46 6.36
C MET A 46 9.18 -5.94 6.46
N PRO A 47 9.75 -6.38 7.60
CA PRO A 47 10.10 -7.78 7.84
C PRO A 47 8.91 -8.72 7.62
N GLU A 48 9.17 -9.90 7.05
CA GLU A 48 8.10 -10.87 6.73
C GLU A 48 7.27 -11.29 7.95
N VAL A 49 7.91 -11.41 9.11
CA VAL A 49 7.24 -11.76 10.38
C VAL A 49 6.21 -10.69 10.78
N GLU A 50 6.55 -9.40 10.60
CA GLU A 50 5.62 -8.30 10.90
C GLU A 50 4.47 -8.25 9.89
N ARG A 51 4.77 -8.44 8.59
CA ARG A 51 3.73 -8.57 7.57
C ARG A 51 2.75 -9.69 7.88
N LYS A 52 3.24 -10.88 8.26
CA LYS A 52 2.39 -12.04 8.62
C LYS A 52 1.47 -11.72 9.78
N LYS A 53 1.99 -11.10 10.84
CA LYS A 53 1.18 -10.66 11.99
C LYS A 53 0.10 -9.68 11.57
N TRP A 54 0.45 -8.70 10.73
CA TRP A 54 -0.52 -7.71 10.25
C TRP A 54 -1.62 -8.38 9.42
N MET A 55 -1.27 -9.25 8.46
CA MET A 55 -2.25 -9.97 7.63
C MET A 55 -3.24 -10.80 8.45
N GLN A 56 -2.78 -11.44 9.53
CA GLN A 56 -3.65 -12.16 10.47
C GLN A 56 -4.63 -11.24 11.21
N GLN A 57 -4.25 -9.99 11.48
CA GLN A 57 -5.09 -9.02 12.19
C GLN A 57 -6.16 -8.40 11.31
N VAL A 58 -5.87 -8.15 10.03
CA VAL A 58 -6.80 -7.48 9.12
C VAL A 58 -7.78 -8.43 8.42
N ASN A 59 -7.77 -9.72 8.79
CA ASN A 59 -8.64 -10.77 8.25
C ASN A 59 -8.78 -10.71 6.72
N LEU A 60 -7.67 -10.40 6.04
CA LEU A 60 -7.56 -10.44 4.58
C LEU A 60 -7.36 -11.88 4.08
N SER A 61 -7.80 -12.88 4.86
CA SER A 61 -7.86 -14.27 4.39
C SER A 61 -8.69 -14.26 3.11
N ALA A 62 -8.01 -14.52 2.00
CA ALA A 62 -8.59 -14.54 0.67
C ALA A 62 -9.92 -15.30 0.68
N ASP A 63 -10.92 -14.74 0.00
CA ASP A 63 -12.02 -15.55 -0.54
C ASP A 63 -11.45 -16.72 -1.36
#